data_AF-A0A8J3BYE0-F1
#
_entry.id   AF-A0A8J3BYE0-F1
#
_cell.length_a   1.000
_cell.length_b   1.000
_cell.length_c   1.000
_cell.angle_alpha   90.00
_cell.angle_beta   90.00
_cell.angle_gamma   90.00
#
_symmetry.space_group_name_H-M   'P 1'
#
loop_
_entity.id
_entity.type
_entity.pdbx_description
1 polymer ?
#
loop_
_entity_poly.entity_id
_entity_poly.type
_entity_poly.pdbx_seq_one_letter_code
_entity_poly.pdbx_strand_id
1 'polypeptide(L)'
;MLIAAWVAVLGVLAVWSARNDPPTVADQRDIAAAMPEVRRATGALMAAADGPDRAVVLGDTVFQNCSVTAVRDGRQAVRDITVYVPAGRALPVLQSIAGRLPSDYRAGAGATATGRRVGLHADAGVFVGIDAAASVDSQVLTLRVSTGCRPGAGAKPNEAGPAPGPPPAALTAALRALGAAAPANPRTQSVACPDGGVAATWTVPSVAAPKDLGASLQPLVAGASVVRAEPAGWAYRTPAGSVVVLAQGDGGLRVSATSSCA
;
A
#
# COMPACT_ATOMS: atom_id res chain seq x y z
N MET A 1 15.96 -53.96 13.73
CA MET A 1 16.85 -52.98 13.06
C MET A 1 16.33 -52.50 11.70
N LEU A 2 15.72 -53.36 10.88
CA LEU A 2 15.21 -52.99 9.54
C LEU A 2 14.21 -51.82 9.55
N ILE A 3 13.28 -51.78 10.51
CA ILE A 3 12.28 -50.71 10.64
C ILE A 3 12.95 -49.36 10.93
N ALA A 4 13.91 -49.30 11.84
CA ALA A 4 14.61 -48.07 12.19
C ALA A 4 15.43 -47.52 11.01
N ALA A 5 16.08 -48.41 10.25
CA ALA A 5 16.80 -48.04 9.03
C ALA A 5 15.84 -47.46 7.98
N TRP A 6 14.67 -48.07 7.79
CA TRP A 6 13.65 -47.55 6.86
C TRP A 6 13.06 -46.22 7.31
N VAL A 7 12.77 -46.05 8.61
CA VAL A 7 12.29 -44.77 9.15
C VAL A 7 13.34 -43.67 8.92
N ALA A 8 14.62 -43.96 9.13
CA ALA A 8 15.70 -43.01 8.85
C ALA A 8 15.78 -42.67 7.35
N VAL A 9 15.72 -43.67 6.47
CA VAL A 9 15.75 -43.48 5.02
C VAL A 9 14.55 -42.67 4.53
N LEU A 10 13.34 -42.99 4.98
CA LEU A 10 12.12 -42.24 4.64
C LEU A 10 12.16 -40.83 5.19
N GLY A 11 12.68 -40.62 6.41
CA GLY A 11 12.88 -39.30 6.98
C GLY A 11 13.84 -38.44 6.17
N VAL A 12 14.98 -39.02 5.76
CA VAL A 12 15.96 -38.33 4.90
C VAL A 12 15.35 -38.02 3.54
N LEU A 13 14.67 -38.97 2.90
CA LEU A 13 14.02 -38.77 1.62
C LEU A 13 12.90 -37.73 1.69
N ALA A 14 12.09 -37.72 2.75
CA ALA A 14 11.03 -36.72 2.94
C ALA A 14 11.61 -35.32 3.14
N VAL A 15 12.68 -35.18 3.92
CA VAL A 15 13.38 -33.89 4.11
C VAL A 15 14.06 -33.44 2.82
N TRP A 16 14.66 -34.36 2.07
CA TRP A 16 15.32 -34.06 0.80
C TRP A 16 14.30 -33.65 -0.27
N SER A 17 13.21 -34.41 -0.42
CA SER A 17 12.07 -34.10 -1.29
C SER A 17 11.47 -32.74 -0.96
N ALA A 18 11.14 -32.48 0.31
CA ALA A 18 10.58 -31.20 0.73
C ALA A 18 11.51 -29.98 0.46
N ARG A 19 12.82 -30.21 0.35
CA ARG A 19 13.82 -29.16 0.08
C ARG A 19 14.17 -28.99 -1.40
N ASN A 20 14.22 -30.07 -2.16
CA ASN A 20 14.79 -30.09 -3.50
C ASN A 20 13.76 -30.35 -4.60
N ASP A 21 12.60 -30.94 -4.28
CA ASP A 21 11.60 -31.19 -5.31
C ASP A 21 10.97 -29.86 -5.77
N PRO A 22 10.81 -29.68 -7.09
CA PRO A 22 10.11 -28.53 -7.62
C PRO A 22 8.68 -28.54 -7.05
N PRO A 23 8.11 -27.35 -6.76
CA PRO A 23 6.80 -27.28 -6.15
C PRO A 23 5.78 -28.03 -7.01
N THR A 24 5.00 -28.91 -6.38
CA THR A 24 4.01 -29.80 -7.03
C THR A 24 2.80 -29.05 -7.60
N VAL A 25 2.83 -27.72 -7.60
CA VAL A 25 1.92 -26.85 -8.33
C VAL A 25 2.76 -25.97 -9.25
N ALA A 26 2.45 -25.97 -10.55
CA ALA A 26 3.09 -25.10 -11.55
C ALA A 26 2.95 -23.59 -11.24
N ASP A 27 2.07 -23.24 -10.28
CA ASP A 27 1.76 -21.86 -9.88
C ASP A 27 2.45 -21.38 -8.60
N GLN A 28 3.31 -22.18 -7.96
CA GLN A 28 4.19 -21.68 -6.88
C GLN A 28 5.44 -21.00 -7.44
N ARG A 29 5.21 -20.03 -8.35
CA ARG A 29 6.28 -19.20 -8.89
C ARG A 29 6.92 -18.38 -7.78
N ASP A 30 8.21 -18.08 -7.95
CA ASP A 30 8.95 -17.24 -7.01
C ASP A 30 8.32 -15.85 -6.87
N ILE A 31 8.77 -15.12 -5.85
CA ILE A 31 8.28 -13.78 -5.57
C ILE A 31 8.57 -12.78 -6.71
N ALA A 32 9.63 -12.99 -7.51
CA ALA A 32 9.94 -12.12 -8.64
C ALA A 32 8.88 -12.23 -9.75
N ALA A 33 8.37 -13.43 -10.01
CA ALA A 33 7.31 -13.67 -10.99
C ALA A 33 5.96 -13.02 -10.61
N ALA A 34 5.72 -12.76 -9.33
CA ALA A 34 4.49 -12.11 -8.85
C ALA A 34 4.54 -10.58 -8.95
N MET A 35 5.73 -9.97 -9.03
CA MET A 35 5.87 -8.51 -9.00
C MET A 35 5.15 -7.74 -10.12
N PRO A 36 5.09 -8.23 -11.37
CA PRO A 36 4.29 -7.56 -12.40
C PRO A 36 2.82 -7.44 -12.01
N GLU A 37 2.23 -8.49 -11.43
CA GLU A 37 0.83 -8.48 -11.02
C GLU A 37 0.62 -7.62 -9.77
N VAL A 38 1.56 -7.63 -8.80
CA VAL A 38 1.53 -6.69 -7.66
C VAL A 38 1.51 -5.24 -8.15
N ARG A 39 2.33 -4.89 -9.14
CA ARG A 39 2.36 -3.53 -9.69
C ARG A 39 1.06 -3.18 -10.41
N ARG A 40 0.52 -4.10 -11.21
CA ARG A 40 -0.77 -3.90 -11.90
C ARG A 40 -1.91 -3.72 -10.89
N ALA A 41 -2.02 -4.61 -9.91
CA ALA A 41 -3.01 -4.54 -8.85
C ALA A 41 -2.87 -3.27 -8.01
N THR A 42 -1.64 -2.84 -7.71
CA THR A 42 -1.38 -1.56 -7.03
C THR A 42 -1.85 -0.38 -7.88
N GLY A 43 -1.61 -0.40 -9.20
CA GLY A 43 -2.04 0.65 -10.12
C GLY A 43 -3.56 0.75 -10.23
N ALA A 44 -4.23 -0.39 -10.38
CA ALA A 44 -5.68 -0.49 -10.38
C ALA A 44 -6.28 -0.02 -9.03
N LEU A 45 -5.68 -0.43 -7.91
CA LEU A 45 -6.09 0.02 -6.59
C LEU A 45 -5.86 1.50 -6.36
N MET A 46 -4.76 2.06 -6.86
CA MET A 46 -4.48 3.50 -6.80
C MET A 46 -5.51 4.30 -7.59
N ALA A 47 -5.86 3.85 -8.80
CA ALA A 47 -6.92 4.45 -9.61
C ALA A 47 -8.29 4.34 -8.92
N ALA A 48 -8.62 3.16 -8.35
CA ALA A 48 -9.88 2.94 -7.64
C ALA A 48 -9.94 3.68 -6.29
N ALA A 49 -8.80 3.95 -5.66
CA ALA A 49 -8.69 4.74 -4.43
C ALA A 49 -8.80 6.24 -4.69
N ASP A 50 -8.51 6.70 -5.90
CA ASP A 50 -8.59 8.12 -6.24
C ASP A 50 -10.04 8.62 -6.18
N GLY A 51 -10.32 9.73 -5.48
CA GLY A 51 -11.68 10.23 -5.29
C GLY A 51 -11.76 11.61 -4.63
N PRO A 52 -12.82 12.39 -4.90
CA PRO A 52 -12.92 13.81 -4.49
C PRO A 52 -12.98 14.05 -2.98
N ASP A 53 -13.41 13.05 -2.23
CA ASP A 53 -13.67 13.11 -0.79
C ASP A 53 -12.59 12.42 0.06
N ARG A 54 -11.42 12.12 -0.52
CA ARG A 54 -10.36 11.38 0.16
C ARG A 54 -8.98 11.81 -0.30
N ALA A 55 -7.97 11.55 0.53
CA ALA A 55 -6.57 11.78 0.21
C ALA A 55 -5.82 10.46 0.25
N VAL A 56 -4.90 10.24 -0.70
CA VAL A 56 -4.26 8.94 -0.91
C VAL A 56 -2.74 9.07 -0.83
N VAL A 57 -2.08 8.08 -0.23
CA VAL A 57 -0.62 7.97 -0.14
C VAL A 57 -0.20 6.56 -0.57
N LEU A 58 0.69 6.49 -1.56
CA LEU A 58 1.29 5.25 -2.03
C LEU A 58 2.49 4.89 -1.15
N GLY A 59 2.43 3.74 -0.51
CA GLY A 59 3.52 3.21 0.32
C GLY A 59 4.60 2.48 -0.48
N ASP A 60 5.65 2.10 0.26
CA ASP A 60 6.72 1.26 -0.26
C ASP A 60 6.24 -0.16 -0.52
N THR A 61 6.94 -0.83 -1.43
CA THR A 61 6.92 -2.29 -1.45
C THR A 61 7.85 -2.79 -0.36
N VAL A 62 7.32 -3.58 0.56
CA VAL A 62 8.08 -4.23 1.63
C VAL A 62 8.06 -5.72 1.40
N PHE A 63 9.21 -6.35 1.60
CA PHE A 63 9.34 -7.79 1.55
C PHE A 63 9.43 -8.34 2.96
N GLN A 64 8.47 -9.19 3.32
CA GLN A 64 8.39 -9.78 4.64
C GLN A 64 8.74 -11.26 4.56
N ASN A 65 9.47 -11.76 5.56
CA ASN A 65 9.71 -13.17 5.72
C ASN A 65 8.42 -13.85 6.17
N CYS A 66 8.18 -15.06 5.66
CA CYS A 66 7.04 -15.88 6.02
C CYS A 66 7.45 -17.36 5.94
N SER A 67 6.58 -18.25 6.38
CA SER A 67 6.81 -19.70 6.29
C SER A 67 5.80 -20.28 5.30
N VAL A 68 6.29 -20.95 4.24
CA VAL A 68 5.44 -21.67 3.29
C VAL A 68 5.02 -23.01 3.91
N THR A 69 5.96 -23.67 4.57
CA THR A 69 5.73 -24.85 5.43
C THR A 69 6.64 -24.76 6.65
N ALA A 70 6.41 -25.60 7.67
CA ALA A 70 7.20 -25.62 8.90
C ALA A 70 8.73 -25.78 8.70
N VAL A 71 9.17 -26.24 7.52
CA VAL A 71 10.58 -26.44 7.16
C VAL A 71 11.02 -25.65 5.92
N ARG A 72 10.13 -24.81 5.35
CA ARG A 72 10.38 -24.04 4.13
C ARG A 72 10.06 -22.58 4.34
N ASP A 73 11.11 -21.77 4.35
CA ASP A 73 11.00 -20.32 4.39
C ASP A 73 10.45 -19.77 3.08
N GLY A 74 9.76 -18.65 3.21
CA GLY A 74 9.19 -17.89 2.12
C GLY A 74 9.34 -16.41 2.31
N ARG A 75 8.92 -15.68 1.28
CA ARG A 75 8.81 -14.23 1.28
C ARG A 75 7.47 -13.83 0.69
N GLN A 76 6.94 -12.71 1.17
CA GLN A 76 5.79 -12.05 0.59
C GLN A 76 6.12 -10.60 0.26
N ALA A 77 5.66 -10.13 -0.89
CA ALA A 77 5.70 -8.72 -1.23
C ALA A 77 4.38 -8.09 -0.76
N VAL A 78 4.51 -6.98 -0.04
CA VAL A 78 3.38 -6.22 0.50
C VAL A 78 3.55 -4.78 0.06
N ARG A 79 2.49 -4.18 -0.48
CA ARG A 79 2.46 -2.76 -0.78
C ARG A 79 1.17 -2.17 -0.27
N ASP A 80 1.30 -1.17 0.59
CA ASP A 80 0.17 -0.52 1.22
C ASP A 80 -0.17 0.80 0.48
N ILE A 81 -1.46 1.07 0.33
CA ILE A 81 -2.01 2.36 -0.08
C ILE A 81 -2.83 2.86 1.10
N THR A 82 -2.47 4.03 1.61
CA THR A 82 -3.19 4.65 2.73
C THR A 82 -4.19 5.66 2.19
N VAL A 83 -5.46 5.47 2.53
CA VAL A 83 -6.56 6.38 2.17
C VAL A 83 -7.07 7.08 3.43
N TYR A 84 -6.97 8.39 3.45
CA TYR A 84 -7.58 9.24 4.47
C TYR A 84 -9.00 9.57 4.04
N VAL A 85 -9.93 9.48 4.99
CA VAL A 85 -11.36 9.72 4.76
C VAL A 85 -11.94 10.56 5.90
N PRO A 86 -13.06 11.27 5.69
CA PRO A 86 -13.77 11.91 6.78
C PRO A 86 -14.32 10.89 7.78
N ALA A 87 -14.60 11.32 9.01
CA ALA A 87 -15.16 10.44 10.03
C ALA A 87 -16.49 9.80 9.58
N GLY A 88 -16.66 8.51 9.87
CA GLY A 88 -17.86 7.74 9.50
C GLY A 88 -17.98 7.41 8.00
N ARG A 89 -16.96 7.70 7.18
CA ARG A 89 -16.97 7.42 5.73
C ARG A 89 -16.24 6.15 5.32
N ALA A 90 -15.72 5.37 6.27
CA ALA A 90 -14.94 4.18 6.00
C ALA A 90 -15.65 3.18 5.06
N LEU A 91 -16.86 2.73 5.41
CA LEU A 91 -17.59 1.73 4.61
C LEU A 91 -17.98 2.24 3.21
N PRO A 92 -18.63 3.41 3.04
CA PRO A 92 -18.96 3.93 1.71
C PRO A 92 -17.73 4.11 0.81
N VAL A 93 -16.60 4.53 1.38
CA VAL A 93 -15.34 4.66 0.62
C VAL A 93 -14.82 3.29 0.18
N LEU A 94 -14.80 2.29 1.06
CA LEU A 94 -14.40 0.93 0.68
C LEU A 94 -15.33 0.34 -0.40
N GLN A 95 -16.64 0.55 -0.29
CA GLN A 95 -17.60 0.12 -1.32
C GLN A 95 -17.37 0.82 -2.66
N SER A 96 -17.09 2.13 -2.64
CA SER A 96 -16.74 2.91 -3.82
C SER A 96 -15.42 2.45 -4.47
N ILE A 97 -14.45 2.00 -3.67
CA ILE A 97 -13.19 1.43 -4.18
C ILE A 97 -13.46 0.07 -4.81
N ALA A 98 -14.16 -0.82 -4.09
CA ALA A 98 -14.50 -2.15 -4.60
C ALA A 98 -15.27 -2.09 -5.93
N GLY A 99 -16.25 -1.19 -6.06
CA GLY A 99 -17.01 -1.00 -7.29
C GLY A 99 -16.24 -0.37 -8.46
N ARG A 100 -15.02 0.13 -8.23
CA ARG A 100 -14.14 0.71 -9.26
C ARG A 100 -12.93 -0.16 -9.58
N LEU A 101 -12.69 -1.21 -8.80
CA LEU A 101 -11.69 -2.20 -9.15
C LEU A 101 -12.14 -3.00 -10.39
N PRO A 102 -11.19 -3.56 -11.16
CA PRO A 102 -11.51 -4.43 -12.29
C PRO A 102 -12.48 -5.55 -11.89
N SER A 103 -13.47 -5.84 -12.74
CA SER A 103 -14.53 -6.80 -12.42
C SER A 103 -14.01 -8.24 -12.22
N ASP A 104 -12.92 -8.59 -12.89
CA ASP A 104 -12.22 -9.86 -12.74
C ASP A 104 -11.56 -10.02 -11.36
N TYR A 105 -11.37 -8.92 -10.61
CA TYR A 105 -10.82 -8.97 -9.26
C TYR A 105 -11.83 -9.45 -8.21
N ARG A 106 -13.12 -9.58 -8.58
CA ARG A 106 -14.20 -10.04 -7.68
C ARG A 106 -14.23 -9.28 -6.34
N ALA A 107 -14.01 -7.96 -6.41
CA ALA A 107 -13.89 -7.14 -5.22
C ALA A 107 -15.22 -7.04 -4.45
N GLY A 108 -15.15 -7.09 -3.13
CA GLY A 108 -16.27 -6.89 -2.22
C GLY A 108 -15.87 -6.05 -1.03
N ALA A 109 -16.81 -5.25 -0.51
CA ALA A 109 -16.63 -4.50 0.73
C ALA A 109 -17.89 -4.56 1.58
N GLY A 110 -17.71 -4.69 2.89
CA GLY A 110 -18.82 -4.89 3.80
C GLY A 110 -18.45 -4.67 5.27
N ALA A 111 -19.48 -4.62 6.11
CA ALA A 111 -19.33 -4.62 7.55
C ALA A 111 -19.36 -6.05 8.11
N THR A 112 -18.70 -6.28 9.23
CA THR A 112 -18.85 -7.52 10.00
C THR A 112 -20.27 -7.64 10.57
N ALA A 113 -20.68 -8.83 10.99
CA ALA A 113 -22.01 -9.06 11.58
C ALA A 113 -22.34 -8.12 12.76
N THR A 114 -21.33 -7.70 13.52
CA THR A 114 -21.47 -6.74 14.64
C THR A 114 -21.56 -5.27 14.20
N GLY A 115 -21.36 -4.95 12.92
CA GLY A 115 -21.32 -3.59 12.38
C GLY A 115 -20.12 -2.73 12.80
N ARG A 116 -19.27 -3.21 13.71
CA ARG A 116 -18.17 -2.42 14.29
C ARG A 116 -16.92 -2.35 13.40
N ARG A 117 -16.75 -3.33 12.53
CA ARG A 117 -15.61 -3.42 11.61
C ARG A 117 -16.10 -3.45 10.19
N VAL A 118 -15.28 -2.91 9.30
CA VAL A 118 -15.51 -2.85 7.86
C VAL A 118 -14.27 -3.38 7.17
N GLY A 119 -14.45 -3.95 5.99
CA GLY A 119 -13.34 -4.46 5.21
C GLY A 119 -13.60 -4.47 3.72
N LEU A 120 -12.53 -4.64 2.98
CA LEU A 120 -12.50 -4.86 1.54
C LEU A 120 -11.65 -6.09 1.28
N HIS A 121 -12.09 -6.91 0.33
CA HIS A 121 -11.33 -8.04 -0.19
C HIS A 121 -11.44 -8.06 -1.72
N ALA A 122 -10.35 -8.34 -2.41
CA ALA A 122 -10.34 -8.63 -3.84
C ALA A 122 -9.19 -9.59 -4.18
N ASP A 123 -9.34 -10.33 -5.26
CA ASP A 123 -8.36 -11.29 -5.78
C ASP A 123 -7.91 -10.83 -7.17
N ALA A 124 -6.74 -10.21 -7.24
CA ALA A 124 -6.15 -9.74 -8.50
C ALA A 124 -5.59 -10.88 -9.37
N GLY A 125 -5.82 -12.14 -9.00
CA GLY A 125 -5.31 -13.30 -9.68
C GLY A 125 -3.87 -13.62 -9.31
N VAL A 126 -3.41 -14.80 -9.73
CA VAL A 126 -2.03 -15.28 -9.49
C VAL A 126 -1.65 -15.20 -8.00
N PHE A 127 -2.60 -15.40 -7.09
CA PHE A 127 -2.45 -15.25 -5.62
C PHE A 127 -2.02 -13.84 -5.16
N VAL A 128 -2.41 -12.79 -5.88
CA VAL A 128 -2.27 -11.40 -5.42
C VAL A 128 -3.60 -10.96 -4.83
N GLY A 129 -3.63 -10.77 -3.51
CA GLY A 129 -4.81 -10.29 -2.79
C GLY A 129 -4.77 -8.79 -2.54
N ILE A 130 -5.95 -8.17 -2.49
CA ILE A 130 -6.15 -6.82 -2.00
C ILE A 130 -7.05 -6.90 -0.77
N ASP A 131 -6.55 -6.45 0.37
CA ASP A 131 -7.29 -6.53 1.63
C ASP A 131 -7.27 -5.20 2.38
N ALA A 132 -8.36 -4.90 3.06
CA ALA A 132 -8.44 -3.81 4.03
C ALA A 132 -9.31 -4.24 5.21
N ALA A 133 -8.93 -3.82 6.41
CA ALA A 133 -9.75 -3.99 7.60
C ALA A 133 -9.61 -2.75 8.49
N ALA A 134 -10.74 -2.18 8.87
CA ALA A 134 -10.78 -0.99 9.72
C ALA A 134 -11.97 -1.03 10.68
N SER A 135 -11.93 -0.20 11.71
CA SER A 135 -13.14 0.13 12.47
C SER A 135 -14.03 1.05 11.62
N VAL A 136 -15.35 1.01 11.83
CA VAL A 136 -16.32 1.79 11.04
C VAL A 136 -16.12 3.31 11.15
N ASP A 137 -15.54 3.76 12.24
CA ASP A 137 -15.20 5.14 12.58
C ASP A 137 -13.79 5.56 12.13
N SER A 138 -13.00 4.66 11.54
CA SER A 138 -11.64 4.97 11.11
C SER A 138 -11.61 6.04 10.02
N GLN A 139 -10.76 7.04 10.21
CA GLN A 139 -10.44 8.07 9.21
C GLN A 139 -9.22 7.71 8.36
N VAL A 140 -8.57 6.57 8.65
CA VAL A 140 -7.40 6.08 7.93
C VAL A 140 -7.64 4.63 7.56
N LEU A 141 -7.62 4.35 6.26
CA LEU A 141 -7.82 3.02 5.70
C LEU A 141 -6.51 2.58 5.05
N THR A 142 -5.95 1.47 5.50
CA THR A 142 -4.79 0.83 4.84
C THR A 142 -5.32 -0.25 3.92
N LEU A 143 -5.18 -0.02 2.61
CA LEU A 143 -5.46 -1.01 1.58
C LEU A 143 -4.16 -1.71 1.23
N ARG A 144 -4.11 -3.02 1.38
CA ARG A 144 -2.91 -3.83 1.23
C ARG A 144 -2.98 -4.67 -0.01
N VAL A 145 -2.03 -4.51 -0.92
CA VAL A 145 -1.76 -5.47 -2.00
C VAL A 145 -0.70 -6.44 -1.50
N SER A 146 -0.95 -7.75 -1.57
CA SER A 146 0.02 -8.75 -1.13
C SER A 146 0.05 -9.98 -2.02
N THR A 147 1.22 -10.61 -2.13
CA THR A 147 1.42 -11.82 -2.97
C THR A 147 1.06 -13.12 -2.27
N GLY A 148 0.67 -13.08 -1.00
CA GLY A 148 0.78 -14.22 -0.09
C GLY A 148 2.23 -14.69 0.09
N CYS A 149 2.41 -15.75 0.89
CA CYS A 149 3.72 -16.34 1.13
C CYS A 149 4.19 -17.21 -0.04
N ARG A 150 5.41 -16.97 -0.55
CA ARG A 150 5.99 -17.68 -1.69
C ARG A 150 7.39 -18.18 -1.40
N PRO A 151 7.87 -19.24 -2.08
CA PRO A 151 9.27 -19.65 -1.99
C PRO A 151 10.24 -18.48 -2.26
N GLY A 152 11.20 -18.27 -1.35
CA GLY A 152 12.15 -17.15 -1.42
C GLY A 152 13.38 -17.40 -2.30
N ALA A 153 13.62 -18.65 -2.71
CA ALA A 153 14.72 -19.04 -3.57
C ALA A 153 14.35 -18.75 -5.04
N GLY A 154 14.72 -17.57 -5.53
CA GLY A 154 14.41 -17.11 -6.87
C GLY A 154 15.21 -15.86 -7.24
N ALA A 155 14.93 -15.30 -8.41
CA ALA A 155 15.59 -14.06 -8.84
C ALA A 155 15.29 -12.91 -7.87
N LYS A 156 16.19 -11.92 -7.76
CA LYS A 156 15.91 -10.72 -6.97
C LYS A 156 14.70 -10.00 -7.60
N PRO A 157 13.61 -9.76 -6.85
CA PRO A 157 12.45 -9.05 -7.37
C PRO A 157 12.82 -7.66 -7.89
N ASN A 158 12.29 -7.29 -9.05
CA ASN A 158 12.37 -5.90 -9.49
C ASN A 158 11.31 -5.09 -8.74
N GLU A 159 11.78 -4.24 -7.83
CA GLU A 159 10.97 -3.38 -6.97
C GLU A 159 10.67 -2.02 -7.62
N ALA A 160 11.38 -1.68 -8.71
CA ALA A 160 11.29 -0.37 -9.33
C ALA A 160 9.91 -0.15 -9.96
N GLY A 161 9.29 0.98 -9.63
CA GLY A 161 8.15 1.53 -10.35
C GLY A 161 8.57 2.23 -11.64
N PRO A 162 7.61 2.66 -12.47
CA PRO A 162 7.92 3.54 -13.61
C PRO A 162 8.54 4.85 -13.13
N ALA A 163 9.29 5.53 -14.00
CA ALA A 163 9.82 6.85 -13.68
C ALA A 163 8.65 7.82 -13.35
N PRO A 164 8.64 8.43 -12.17
CA PRO A 164 7.63 9.43 -11.83
C PRO A 164 7.90 10.73 -12.60
N GLY A 165 6.86 11.54 -12.77
CA GLY A 165 7.01 12.94 -13.18
C GLY A 165 7.71 13.81 -12.13
N PRO A 166 7.78 15.13 -12.33
CA PRO A 166 8.26 16.04 -11.30
C PRO A 166 7.33 16.06 -10.07
N PRO A 167 7.84 16.33 -8.86
CA PRO A 167 7.00 16.51 -7.68
C PRO A 167 5.94 17.61 -7.91
N PRO A 168 4.70 17.42 -7.41
CA PRO A 168 3.63 18.39 -7.60
C PRO A 168 3.95 19.68 -6.84
N ALA A 169 3.55 20.82 -7.39
CA ALA A 169 3.72 22.13 -6.75
C ALA A 169 3.11 22.20 -5.33
N ALA A 170 2.07 21.39 -5.08
CA ALA A 170 1.44 21.25 -3.77
C ALA A 170 2.42 20.75 -2.68
N LEU A 171 3.42 19.92 -3.02
CA LEU A 171 4.47 19.51 -2.08
C LEU A 171 5.30 20.70 -1.64
N THR A 172 5.79 21.50 -2.59
CA THR A 172 6.60 22.68 -2.31
C THR A 172 5.81 23.73 -1.54
N ALA A 173 4.52 23.90 -1.84
CA ALA A 173 3.65 24.80 -1.11
C ALA A 173 3.45 24.36 0.35
N ALA A 174 3.21 23.06 0.60
CA ALA A 174 3.11 22.49 1.93
C ALA A 174 4.40 22.66 2.74
N LEU A 175 5.56 22.35 2.14
CA LEU A 175 6.85 22.52 2.80
C LEU A 175 7.13 23.99 3.15
N ARG A 176 6.84 24.91 2.23
CA ARG A 176 7.00 26.36 2.47
C ARG A 176 6.12 26.84 3.62
N ALA A 177 4.88 26.39 3.68
CA ALA A 177 3.95 26.73 4.76
C ALA A 177 4.45 26.23 6.13
N LEU A 178 5.20 25.12 6.14
CA LEU A 178 5.85 24.56 7.33
C LEU A 178 7.24 25.16 7.59
N GLY A 179 7.69 26.16 6.82
CA GLY A 179 9.00 26.78 6.95
C GLY A 179 10.17 25.90 6.47
N ALA A 180 9.89 24.87 5.68
CA ALA A 180 10.89 23.95 5.13
C ALA A 180 11.17 24.19 3.64
N ALA A 181 12.42 23.92 3.24
CA ALA A 181 12.80 23.87 1.83
C ALA A 181 12.43 22.52 1.20
N ALA A 182 12.10 22.52 -0.09
CA ALA A 182 11.93 21.28 -0.84
C ALA A 182 13.30 20.60 -1.02
N PRO A 183 13.45 19.31 -0.64
CA PRO A 183 14.70 18.60 -0.89
C PRO A 183 14.89 18.36 -2.39
N ALA A 184 16.15 18.27 -2.83
CA ALA A 184 16.46 17.94 -4.21
C ALA A 184 15.95 16.54 -4.61
N ASN A 185 15.98 15.59 -3.66
CA ASN A 185 15.60 14.20 -3.88
C ASN A 185 14.63 13.71 -2.79
N PRO A 186 13.34 14.07 -2.87
CA PRO A 186 12.33 13.49 -2.00
C PRO A 186 12.21 11.98 -2.23
N ARG A 187 11.87 11.24 -1.18
CA ARG A 187 11.63 9.80 -1.31
C ARG A 187 10.40 9.58 -2.19
N THR A 188 10.51 8.77 -3.23
CA THR A 188 9.45 8.66 -4.24
C THR A 188 9.03 7.22 -4.47
N GLN A 189 7.72 7.00 -4.51
CA GLN A 189 7.10 5.73 -4.88
C GLN A 189 6.16 5.97 -6.05
N SER A 190 6.17 5.08 -7.04
CA SER A 190 5.34 5.22 -8.23
C SER A 190 4.71 3.90 -8.65
N VAL A 191 3.65 3.99 -9.45
CA VAL A 191 2.97 2.86 -10.07
C VAL A 191 2.36 3.28 -11.40
N ALA A 192 2.37 2.36 -12.38
CA ALA A 192 1.69 2.57 -13.65
C ALA A 192 0.18 2.42 -13.46
N CYS A 193 -0.59 3.29 -14.09
CA CYS A 193 -2.04 3.28 -14.01
C CYS A 193 -2.67 2.45 -15.13
N PRO A 194 -3.86 1.86 -14.92
CA PRO A 194 -4.49 0.96 -15.88
C PRO A 194 -4.81 1.63 -17.22
N ASP A 195 -5.22 2.91 -17.19
CA ASP A 195 -5.61 3.69 -18.38
C ASP A 195 -4.42 4.45 -19.00
N GLY A 196 -3.20 4.15 -18.58
CA GLY A 196 -2.00 4.92 -18.90
C GLY A 196 -1.66 5.96 -17.83
N GLY A 197 -0.48 6.56 -17.95
CA GLY A 197 0.05 7.50 -16.95
C GLY A 197 0.71 6.82 -15.74
N VAL A 198 1.15 7.64 -14.78
CA VAL A 198 1.86 7.22 -13.58
C VAL A 198 1.31 7.96 -12.37
N ALA A 199 0.84 7.22 -11.38
CA ALA A 199 0.60 7.76 -10.05
C ALA A 199 1.88 7.68 -9.23
N ALA A 200 2.19 8.74 -8.48
CA ALA A 200 3.38 8.78 -7.64
C ALA A 200 3.15 9.57 -6.35
N THR A 201 3.79 9.11 -5.27
CA THR A 201 3.88 9.79 -3.99
C THR A 201 5.31 10.23 -3.74
N TRP A 202 5.48 11.49 -3.38
CA TRP A 202 6.73 12.08 -2.92
C TRP A 202 6.62 12.37 -1.43
N THR A 203 7.60 11.88 -0.67
CA THR A 203 7.64 11.95 0.78
C THR A 203 8.89 12.68 1.23
N VAL A 204 8.72 13.69 2.08
CA VAL A 204 9.79 14.35 2.82
C VAL A 204 9.67 13.94 4.29
N PRO A 205 10.60 13.13 4.81
CA PRO A 205 10.60 12.75 6.21
C PRO A 205 11.12 13.91 7.08
N SER A 206 10.69 13.95 8.35
CA SER A 206 11.31 14.75 9.42
C SER A 206 11.38 16.26 9.16
N VAL A 207 10.26 16.85 8.75
CA VAL A 207 10.06 18.31 8.72
C VAL A 207 9.81 18.83 10.14
N ALA A 208 10.37 19.96 10.54
CA ALA A 208 10.12 20.52 11.87
C ALA A 208 8.63 20.84 12.05
N ALA A 209 8.05 20.42 13.17
CA ALA A 209 6.66 20.74 13.48
C ALA A 209 6.51 22.22 13.87
N PRO A 210 5.62 23.00 13.24
CA PRO A 210 5.31 24.34 13.70
C PRO A 210 4.54 24.28 15.02
N LYS A 211 4.49 25.41 15.74
CA LYS A 211 3.70 25.53 16.99
C LYS A 211 2.21 25.25 16.77
N ASP A 212 1.70 25.69 15.63
CA ASP A 212 0.31 25.47 15.21
C ASP A 212 0.30 24.96 13.76
N LEU A 213 0.06 23.66 13.61
CA LEU A 213 -0.02 23.00 12.31
C LEU A 213 -1.22 23.50 11.50
N GLY A 214 -2.36 23.75 12.16
CA GLY A 214 -3.57 24.19 11.48
C GLY A 214 -3.42 25.59 10.92
N ALA A 215 -2.94 26.53 11.72
CA ALA A 215 -2.67 27.90 11.28
C ALA A 215 -1.66 27.93 10.11
N SER A 216 -0.67 27.05 10.12
CA SER A 216 0.33 26.96 9.04
C SER A 216 -0.27 26.46 7.73
N LEU A 217 -1.16 25.46 7.78
CA LEU A 217 -1.73 24.84 6.57
C LEU A 217 -3.02 25.50 6.07
N GLN A 218 -3.71 26.29 6.90
CA GLN A 218 -4.98 26.94 6.56
C GLN A 218 -4.96 27.71 5.23
N PRO A 219 -3.91 28.48 4.86
CA PRO A 219 -3.88 29.21 3.59
C PRO A 219 -3.86 28.30 2.36
N LEU A 220 -3.39 27.06 2.50
CA LEU A 220 -3.27 26.10 1.39
C LEU A 220 -4.61 25.41 1.06
N VAL A 221 -5.56 25.42 2.00
CA VAL A 221 -6.80 24.66 1.86
C VAL A 221 -8.01 25.49 1.46
N ALA A 222 -7.84 26.80 1.21
CA ALA A 222 -8.93 27.71 0.84
C ALA A 222 -9.69 27.36 -0.47
N GLY A 223 -9.16 26.42 -1.27
CA GLY A 223 -9.85 25.82 -2.42
C GLY A 223 -9.63 24.31 -2.53
N ALA A 224 -9.22 23.66 -1.43
CA ALA A 224 -8.96 22.23 -1.35
C ALA A 224 -10.12 21.53 -0.62
N SER A 225 -10.32 20.25 -0.90
CA SER A 225 -11.20 19.40 -0.09
C SER A 225 -10.42 18.93 1.13
N VAL A 226 -10.74 19.46 2.32
CA VAL A 226 -10.11 19.02 3.57
C VAL A 226 -10.76 17.71 4.03
N VAL A 227 -9.95 16.67 4.09
CA VAL A 227 -10.40 15.30 4.43
C VAL A 227 -10.22 15.04 5.92
N ARG A 228 -9.13 15.58 6.49
CA ARG A 228 -8.79 15.49 7.91
C ARG A 228 -8.02 16.74 8.34
N ALA A 229 -8.37 17.29 9.49
CA ALA A 229 -7.70 18.45 10.10
C ALA A 229 -7.63 18.25 11.62
N GLU A 230 -6.59 17.56 12.08
CA GLU A 230 -6.36 17.25 13.49
C GLU A 230 -4.94 17.66 13.91
N PRO A 231 -4.66 17.86 15.21
CA PRO A 231 -3.31 18.18 15.69
C PRO A 231 -2.25 17.15 15.27
N ALA A 232 -2.63 15.86 15.21
CA ALA A 232 -1.73 14.77 14.84
C ALA A 232 -1.53 14.63 13.31
N GLY A 233 -2.33 15.33 12.49
CA GLY A 233 -2.16 15.30 11.05
C GLY A 233 -3.29 15.92 10.26
N TRP A 234 -2.93 16.38 9.07
CA TRP A 234 -3.80 17.00 8.08
C TRP A 234 -3.75 16.22 6.77
N ALA A 235 -4.90 16.06 6.14
CA ALA A 235 -5.02 15.46 4.82
C ALA A 235 -6.01 16.27 4.00
N TYR A 236 -5.60 16.67 2.80
CA TYR A 236 -6.44 17.46 1.90
C TYR A 236 -6.16 17.10 0.45
N ARG A 237 -7.14 17.41 -0.40
CA ARG A 237 -7.10 17.16 -1.84
C ARG A 237 -7.12 18.47 -2.61
N THR A 238 -6.18 18.59 -3.52
CA THR A 238 -6.09 19.67 -4.52
C THR A 238 -6.46 19.09 -5.90
N PRO A 239 -6.72 19.94 -6.92
CA PRO A 239 -6.90 19.47 -8.28
C PRO A 239 -5.70 18.66 -8.82
N ALA A 240 -4.50 18.90 -8.30
CA ALA A 240 -3.27 18.21 -8.69
C ALA A 240 -3.02 16.90 -7.92
N GLY A 241 -3.89 16.53 -6.97
CA GLY A 241 -3.77 15.31 -6.18
C GLY A 241 -3.86 15.54 -4.67
N SER A 242 -3.33 14.60 -3.89
CA SER A 242 -3.44 14.57 -2.42
C SER A 242 -2.23 15.17 -1.73
N VAL A 243 -2.44 15.82 -0.58
CA VAL A 243 -1.37 16.19 0.35
C VAL A 243 -1.72 15.69 1.74
N VAL A 244 -0.74 15.07 2.40
CA VAL A 244 -0.88 14.52 3.75
C VAL A 244 0.32 14.95 4.58
N VAL A 245 0.05 15.54 5.74
CA VAL A 245 1.04 15.96 6.73
C VAL A 245 0.73 15.23 8.04
N LEU A 246 1.65 14.41 8.54
CA LEU A 246 1.44 13.60 9.75
C LEU A 246 2.54 13.86 10.76
N ALA A 247 2.17 13.94 12.03
CA ALA A 247 3.14 13.87 13.11
C ALA A 247 3.85 12.50 13.13
N GLN A 248 5.15 12.53 13.40
CA GLN A 248 5.99 11.37 13.61
C GLN A 248 6.35 11.26 15.10
N GLY A 249 6.71 10.05 15.55
CA GLY A 249 7.04 9.81 16.97
C GLY A 249 8.30 10.51 17.47
N ASP A 250 9.12 11.05 16.57
CA ASP A 250 10.34 11.83 16.86
C ASP A 250 10.06 13.33 17.04
N GLY A 251 8.80 13.76 17.00
CA GLY A 251 8.39 15.17 17.08
C GLY A 251 8.49 15.92 15.74
N GLY A 252 8.92 15.25 14.66
CA GLY A 252 8.89 15.78 13.30
C GLY A 252 7.55 15.55 12.60
N LEU A 253 7.44 16.07 11.38
CA LEU A 253 6.34 15.86 10.47
C LEU A 253 6.81 15.08 9.24
N ARG A 254 5.98 14.16 8.76
CA ARG A 254 6.10 13.60 7.42
C ARG A 254 5.17 14.35 6.49
N VAL A 255 5.71 14.90 5.41
CA VAL A 255 4.91 15.55 4.35
C VAL A 255 4.92 14.65 3.13
N SER A 256 3.75 14.26 2.65
CA SER A 256 3.56 13.45 1.46
C SER A 256 2.66 14.19 0.47
N ALA A 257 3.03 14.21 -0.80
CA ALA A 257 2.15 14.65 -1.87
C ALA A 257 2.01 13.53 -2.89
N THR A 258 0.80 13.30 -3.39
CA THR A 258 0.49 12.20 -4.30
C THR A 258 -0.22 12.72 -5.53
N SER A 259 0.33 12.40 -6.71
CA SER A 259 -0.34 12.56 -8.00
C SER A 259 -1.26 11.37 -8.26
N SER A 260 -2.45 11.63 -8.81
CA SER A 260 -3.42 10.61 -9.19
C SER A 260 -3.04 9.93 -10.50
N CYS A 261 -3.77 8.89 -10.87
CA CYS A 261 -3.74 8.33 -12.22
C CYS A 261 -4.35 9.35 -13.19
N ALA A 262 -3.51 10.02 -13.97
CA ALA A 262 -3.87 11.01 -14.99
C ALA A 262 -2.95 10.87 -16.21
#